data_AF-A0A822AG91-F1
#
_entry.id   AF-A0A822AG91-F1
#
_cell.length_a   1.000
_cell.length_b   1.000
_cell.length_c   1.000
_cell.angle_alpha   90.00
_cell.angle_beta   90.00
_cell.angle_gamma   90.00
#
_symmetry.space_group_name_H-M   'P 1'
#
loop_
_entity.id
_entity.type
_entity.pdbx_description
1 polymer ?
#
loop_
_entity_poly.entity_id
_entity_poly.type
_entity_poly.pdbx_seq_one_letter_code
_entity_poly.pdbx_strand_id
1 'polypeptide(L)'
;MAAIESLLSGAICGILYHLFAGQPLTILGSTGPVLVFETIVNHFCTTHGYDYMNFRCWIGLWTATILFIMVITDASYLVKYITRFT
;
A
#
# COMPACT_ATOMS: atom_id res chain seq x y z
N MET A 1 -11.22 -7.10 8.86
CA MET A 1 -11.50 -6.56 7.52
C MET A 1 -12.53 -7.46 6.87
N ALA A 2 -13.69 -6.97 6.48
CA ALA A 2 -14.70 -7.81 5.83
C ALA A 2 -14.28 -8.13 4.38
N ALA A 3 -14.59 -9.34 3.89
CA ALA A 3 -14.22 -9.77 2.53
C ALA A 3 -14.75 -8.82 1.44
N ILE A 4 -15.94 -8.23 1.66
CA ILE A 4 -16.58 -7.27 0.74
C ILE A 4 -15.79 -5.95 0.67
N GLU A 5 -15.29 -5.44 1.79
CA GLU A 5 -14.53 -4.19 1.82
C GLU A 5 -13.22 -4.32 1.04
N SER A 6 -12.53 -5.45 1.21
CA SER A 6 -11.31 -5.76 0.46
C SER A 6 -11.59 -5.94 -1.04
N LEU A 7 -12.72 -6.57 -1.40
CA LEU A 7 -13.10 -6.77 -2.79
C LEU A 7 -13.43 -5.43 -3.47
N LEU A 8 -14.22 -4.58 -2.81
CA LEU A 8 -14.60 -3.26 -3.32
C LEU A 8 -13.38 -2.35 -3.46
N SER A 9 -12.51 -2.31 -2.45
CA SER A 9 -11.26 -1.55 -2.50
C SER A 9 -10.36 -2.04 -3.63
N GLY A 10 -10.21 -3.35 -3.81
CA GLY A 10 -9.42 -3.93 -4.89
C GLY A 10 -9.97 -3.58 -6.28
N ALA A 11 -11.29 -3.64 -6.45
CA ALA A 11 -11.94 -3.31 -7.72
C ALA A 11 -11.74 -1.82 -8.10
N ILE A 12 -11.96 -0.90 -7.16
CA ILE A 12 -11.81 0.54 -7.41
C ILE A 12 -10.35 0.89 -7.72
N CYS A 13 -9.41 0.41 -6.90
CA CYS A 13 -7.99 0.64 -7.14
C CYS A 13 -7.52 0.02 -8.47
N GLY A 14 -8.02 -1.17 -8.80
CA GLY A 14 -7.73 -1.85 -10.06
C GLY A 14 -8.20 -1.04 -11.27
N ILE A 15 -9.45 -0.60 -11.30
CA ILE A 15 -10.00 0.18 -12.41
C ILE A 15 -9.21 1.48 -12.61
N LEU A 16 -8.96 2.22 -11.53
CA LEU A 16 -8.17 3.46 -11.60
C LEU A 16 -6.76 3.21 -12.12
N TYR A 17 -6.08 2.17 -11.63
CA TYR A 17 -4.74 1.85 -12.09
C TYR A 17 -4.70 1.48 -13.57
N HIS A 18 -5.60 0.61 -14.04
CA HIS A 18 -5.59 0.18 -15.44
C HIS A 18 -5.90 1.33 -16.43
N LEU A 19 -6.66 2.34 -16.00
CA LEU A 19 -6.96 3.51 -16.83
C LEU A 19 -5.79 4.50 -16.93
N PHE A 20 -4.97 4.63 -15.88
CA PHE A 20 -3.94 5.68 -15.78
C PHE A 20 -2.49 5.17 -15.74
N ALA A 21 -2.26 3.87 -15.63
CA ALA A 21 -0.91 3.30 -15.53
C ALA A 21 -0.21 3.17 -16.89
N GLY A 22 1.11 3.38 -16.90
CA GLY A 22 1.96 3.13 -18.07
C GLY A 22 2.15 1.64 -18.41
N GLN A 23 1.86 0.74 -17.46
CA GLN A 23 1.89 -0.72 -17.67
C GLN A 23 0.63 -1.37 -17.07
N PRO A 24 -0.44 -1.54 -17.87
CA PRO A 24 -1.72 -2.08 -17.39
C PRO A 24 -1.73 -3.60 -17.20
N LEU A 25 -0.66 -4.33 -17.56
CA LEU A 25 -0.57 -5.77 -17.28
C LEU A 25 -0.34 -6.11 -15.80
N THR A 26 0.05 -5.13 -14.98
CA THR A 26 0.31 -5.35 -13.55
C THR A 26 -1.00 -5.43 -12.77
N ILE A 27 -1.30 -6.61 -12.21
CA ILE A 27 -2.47 -6.82 -11.36
C ILE A 27 -2.17 -6.35 -9.93
N LEU A 28 -2.98 -5.40 -9.44
CA LEU A 28 -2.93 -4.95 -8.05
C LEU A 28 -3.76 -5.86 -7.16
N GLY A 29 -3.20 -6.24 -6.01
CA GLY A 29 -3.88 -7.07 -5.01
C GLY A 29 -3.28 -6.90 -3.62
N SER A 30 -4.04 -7.30 -2.61
CA SER A 30 -3.53 -7.36 -1.22
C SER A 30 -2.47 -8.45 -1.11
N THR A 31 -1.34 -8.12 -0.49
CA THR A 31 -0.20 -9.05 -0.35
C THR A 31 -0.08 -9.54 1.10
N GLY A 32 0.49 -10.74 1.26
CA GLY A 32 0.70 -11.35 2.58
C GLY A 32 1.44 -10.46 3.58
N PRO A 33 2.54 -9.77 3.21
CA PRO A 33 3.25 -8.88 4.12
C PRO A 33 2.39 -7.72 4.65
N VAL A 34 1.52 -7.14 3.81
CA VAL A 34 0.63 -6.05 4.22
C VAL A 34 -0.40 -6.55 5.24
N LEU A 35 -0.95 -7.75 5.05
CA LEU A 35 -1.89 -8.36 6.00
C LEU A 35 -1.24 -8.61 7.37
N VAL A 36 0.01 -9.08 7.37
CA VAL A 36 0.79 -9.29 8.61
C VAL A 36 1.05 -7.93 9.29
N PHE A 37 1.44 -6.91 8.52
CA PHE A 37 1.63 -5.56 9.05
C PHE A 37 0.35 -5.00 9.71
N GLU A 38 -0.81 -5.13 9.06
CA GLU A 38 -2.09 -4.69 9.64
C GLU A 38 -2.44 -5.44 10.95
N THR A 39 -2.10 -6.73 11.02
CA THR A 39 -2.32 -7.54 12.23
C THR A 39 -1.46 -7.03 13.40
N ILE A 40 -0.19 -6.70 13.14
CA ILE A 40 0.72 -6.13 14.14
C ILE A 40 0.23 -4.75 14.60
N VAL A 41 -0.17 -3.88 13.67
CA VAL A 41 -0.70 -2.55 13.98
C VAL A 41 -1.98 -2.63 14.81
N ASN A 42 -2.86 -3.58 14.51
CA ASN A 42 -4.07 -3.80 15.30
C ASN A 42 -3.74 -4.22 16.75
N HIS A 43 -2.81 -5.18 16.91
CA HIS A 43 -2.36 -5.59 18.26
C HIS A 43 -1.71 -4.42 19.02
N PHE A 44 -0.89 -3.62 18.34
CA PHE A 44 -0.25 -2.43 18.91
C PHE A 44 -1.29 -1.40 19.39
N CYS A 45 -2.27 -1.05 18.55
CA CYS A 45 -3.32 -0.10 18.92
C CYS A 45 -4.15 -0.62 20.11
N THR A 46 -4.49 -1.91 20.12
CA THR A 46 -5.23 -2.55 21.22
C THR A 46 -4.46 -2.53 22.53
N THR A 47 -3.14 -2.75 22.50
CA THR A 47 -2.28 -2.74 23.70
C THR A 47 -2.13 -1.34 24.28
N HIS A 48 -2.10 -0.31 23.43
CA HIS A 48 -1.91 1.08 23.84
C HIS A 48 -3.21 1.87 24.01
N GLY A 49 -4.37 1.27 23.72
CA GLY A 49 -5.68 1.93 23.81
C GLY A 49 -5.93 3.02 22.76
N TYR A 50 -5.21 2.98 21.63
CA TYR A 50 -5.41 3.93 20.53
C TYR A 50 -6.49 3.48 19.56
N ASP A 51 -7.19 4.45 18.96
CA ASP A 51 -8.17 4.17 17.91
C ASP A 51 -7.49 3.69 16.62
N TYR A 52 -7.78 2.44 16.24
CA TYR A 52 -7.19 1.80 15.07
C TYR A 52 -7.50 2.53 13.76
N MET A 53 -8.71 3.08 13.60
CA MET A 53 -9.12 3.71 12.35
C MET A 53 -8.38 5.03 12.13
N ASN A 54 -8.28 5.86 13.17
CA ASN A 54 -7.54 7.11 13.10
C ASN A 54 -6.04 6.85 12.85
N PHE A 55 -5.45 5.86 13.53
CA PHE A 55 -4.05 5.50 13.34
C PHE A 55 -3.78 4.98 11.92
N ARG A 56 -4.67 4.15 11.37
CA ARG A 56 -4.58 3.66 9.99
C ARG A 56 -4.64 4.80 8.96
N CYS A 57 -5.49 5.81 9.18
CA CYS A 57 -5.56 7.00 8.33
C CYS A 57 -4.23 7.77 8.31
N TRP A 58 -3.65 7.99 9.49
CA TRP A 58 -2.34 8.65 9.61
C TRP A 58 -1.21 7.88 8.91
N ILE A 59 -1.15 6.55 9.06
CA ILE A 59 -0.18 5.72 8.33
C ILE A 59 -0.35 5.89 6.82
N GLY A 60 -1.60 5.85 6.33
CA GLY A 60 -1.90 6.03 4.91
C GLY A 60 -1.45 7.39 4.37
N LEU A 61 -1.70 8.47 5.12
CA LEU A 61 -1.33 9.83 4.73
C LEU A 61 0.19 10.02 4.63
N TRP A 62 0.94 9.51 5.62
CA TRP A 62 2.40 9.55 5.58
C TRP A 62 2.96 8.70 4.44
N THR A 63 2.40 7.50 4.21
CA THR A 63 2.81 6.62 3.11
C THR A 63 2.61 7.31 1.76
N ALA A 64 1.45 7.94 1.53
CA ALA A 64 1.18 8.69 0.30
C ALA A 64 2.15 9.87 0.11
N THR A 65 2.48 10.58 1.19
CA THR A 65 3.43 11.70 1.15
C THR A 65 4.83 11.24 0.77
N ILE A 66 5.32 10.15 1.37
CA ILE A 66 6.64 9.57 1.05
C ILE A 66 6.67 9.11 -0.41
N LEU A 67 5.62 8.43 -0.88
CA LEU A 67 5.50 8.00 -2.27
C LEU A 67 5.53 9.19 -3.25
N PHE A 68 4.84 10.28 -2.92
CA PHE A 68 4.81 11.47 -3.76
C PHE A 68 6.20 12.13 -3.85
N ILE A 69 6.92 12.23 -2.73
CA ILE A 69 8.30 12.72 -2.70
C ILE A 69 9.21 11.82 -3.55
N MET A 70 9.08 10.48 -3.41
CA MET A 70 9.87 9.52 -4.20
C MET A 70 9.66 9.68 -5.71
N VAL A 71 8.42 9.93 -6.14
CA VAL A 71 8.08 10.18 -7.55
C VAL A 71 8.73 11.49 -8.04
N ILE A 72 8.69 12.56 -7.25
CA ILE A 72 9.34 13.83 -7.63
C ILE A 72 10.86 13.68 -7.74
N THR A 73 11.48 12.88 -6.86
CA THR A 73 12.92 12.63 -6.86
C THR A 73 13.39 11.57 -7.87
N ASP A 74 12.47 11.02 -8.69
CA ASP A 74 12.73 9.94 -9.64
C ASP A 74 13.48 8.72 -9.04
N ALA A 75 12.98 8.22 -7.90
CA ALA A 75 13.58 7.07 -7.22
C ALA A 75 13.60 5.78 -8.07
N SER A 76 12.84 5.73 -9.17
CA SER A 76 12.81 4.66 -10.15
C SER A 76 14.18 4.31 -10.74
N TYR A 77 15.12 5.27 -10.77
CA TYR A 77 16.50 5.01 -11.20
C TYR A 77 17.20 3.94 -10.34
N LEU A 78 16.85 3.81 -9.05
CA LEU A 78 17.45 2.81 -8.16
C LEU A 78 17.18 1.37 -8.59
N VAL A 79 16.11 1.13 -9.35
CA VAL A 79 15.76 -0.21 -9.88
C VAL A 79 16.87 -0.74 -10.79
N LYS A 80 17.67 0.13 -11.41
CA LYS A 80 18.82 -0.25 -12.25
C LYS A 80 19.92 -1.00 -11.49
N TYR A 81 19.98 -0.87 -10.16
CA TYR A 81 20.93 -1.60 -9.33
C TYR A 81 20.51 -3.03 -9.02
N ILE A 82 19.25 -3.40 -9.29
CA ILE A 82 18.77 -4.78 -9.17
C ILE A 82 19.28 -5.54 -10.40
N THR A 83 20.23 -6.44 -10.17
CA THR A 83 20.82 -7.28 -11.23
C THR A 83 20.17 -8.67 -11.21
N ARG A 84 20.44 -9.49 -12.23
CA ARG A 84 19.86 -10.84 -12.38
C ARG A 84 20.13 -11.80 -11.20
N PHE A 85 21.03 -11.46 -10.28
CA PHE A 85 21.45 -12.30 -9.15
C PHE A 85 20.81 -11.92 -7.80
N THR A 86 19.92 -10.92 -7.78
CA THR A 86 19.08 -10.54 -6.63
C THR A 86 17.64 -10.91 -6.89
#